data_AF-A0A242MXQ1-F1
#
_entry.id   AF-A0A242MXQ1-F1
#
_cell.length_a   1.000
_cell.length_b   1.000
_cell.length_c   1.000
_cell.angle_alpha   90.00
_cell.angle_beta   90.00
_cell.angle_gamma   90.00
#
_symmetry.space_group_name_H-M   'P 1'
#
loop_
_entity.id
_entity.type
_entity.pdbx_description
1 polymer ?
#
loop_
_entity_poly.entity_id
_entity_poly.type
_entity_poly.pdbx_seq_one_letter_code
_entity_poly.pdbx_strand_id
1 'polypeptide(L)'
;MSSASAASSHLRWRIERDYQDQKQELGLGHYEGRGWRGFHHHAALAIAAYGFLLSERLATGTPVGAKKTSQHARHLQFPTIRLRGEIRRAQRRTADSIAIIRYELTLRLVAELDVFVLSEPGMTF
;
A
#
# COMPACT_ATOMS: atom_id res chain seq x y z
N MET A 1 1.06 33.66 2.92
CA MET A 1 0.42 32.33 2.68
C MET A 1 1.22 31.46 1.69
N SER A 2 2.58 31.41 1.75
CA SER A 2 3.40 30.68 0.73
C SER A 2 4.25 29.51 1.25
N SER A 3 4.27 29.21 2.55
CA SER A 3 5.13 28.14 3.11
C SER A 3 4.55 26.73 2.98
N ALA A 4 3.23 26.59 2.84
CA ALA A 4 2.57 25.27 2.77
C ALA A 4 2.87 24.49 1.48
N SER A 5 3.02 25.19 0.34
CA SER A 5 3.34 24.58 -0.96
C SER A 5 4.75 23.97 -1.00
N ALA A 6 5.73 24.66 -0.39
CA ALA A 6 7.11 24.19 -0.31
C ALA A 6 7.23 22.93 0.58
N ALA A 7 6.52 22.90 1.71
CA ALA A 7 6.50 21.74 2.61
C ALA A 7 5.90 20.48 1.95
N SER A 8 4.77 20.63 1.24
CA SER A 8 4.15 19.53 0.48
C SER A 8 5.05 19.03 -0.65
N SER A 9 5.77 19.92 -1.33
CA SER A 9 6.71 19.56 -2.39
C SER A 9 7.91 18.77 -1.87
N HIS A 10 8.43 19.12 -0.69
CA HIS A 10 9.50 18.37 -0.02
C HIS A 10 9.05 16.97 0.43
N LEU A 11 7.80 16.81 0.87
CA LEU A 11 7.26 15.52 1.27
C LEU A 11 7.15 14.55 0.08
N ARG A 12 6.74 15.05 -1.10
CA ARG A 12 6.67 14.25 -2.33
C ARG A 12 8.05 13.69 -2.73
N TRP A 13 9.09 14.51 -2.62
CA TRP A 13 10.47 14.09 -2.92
C TRP A 13 10.98 13.01 -1.96
N ARG A 14 10.61 13.07 -0.69
CA ARG A 14 10.93 12.00 0.28
C ARG A 14 10.25 10.70 -0.11
N ILE A 15 8.96 10.72 -0.44
CA ILE A 15 8.21 9.51 -0.83
C ILE A 15 8.83 8.85 -2.08
N GLU A 16 9.19 9.65 -3.09
CA GLU A 16 9.82 9.12 -4.31
C GLU A 16 11.18 8.46 -3.98
N ARG A 17 12.01 9.12 -3.17
CA ARG A 17 13.30 8.56 -2.76
C ARG A 17 13.13 7.27 -1.94
N ASP A 18 12.21 7.29 -0.99
CA ASP A 18 11.87 6.13 -0.16
C ASP A 18 11.39 4.95 -1.02
N TYR A 19 10.63 5.23 -2.08
CA TYR A 19 10.19 4.21 -3.05
C TYR A 19 11.37 3.64 -3.86
N GLN A 20 12.33 4.47 -4.28
CA GLN A 20 13.52 3.98 -4.98
C GLN A 20 14.40 3.09 -4.08
N ASP A 21 14.61 3.51 -2.83
CA ASP A 21 15.36 2.73 -1.82
C ASP A 21 14.67 1.39 -1.57
N GLN A 22 13.35 1.39 -1.43
CA GLN A 22 12.57 0.16 -1.24
C GLN A 22 12.62 -0.76 -2.48
N LYS A 23 12.61 -0.18 -3.69
CA LYS A 23 12.69 -0.93 -4.94
C LYS A 23 14.02 -1.64 -5.10
N GLN A 24 15.13 -0.97 -4.76
CA GLN A 24 16.47 -1.53 -4.97
C GLN A 24 17.03 -2.29 -3.78
N GLU A 25 16.95 -1.73 -2.57
CA GLU A 25 17.64 -2.30 -1.42
C GLU A 25 16.80 -3.34 -0.68
N LEU A 26 15.47 -3.17 -0.67
CA LEU A 26 14.54 -4.03 0.07
C LEU A 26 13.85 -5.08 -0.79
N GLY A 27 14.31 -5.22 -2.03
CA GLY A 27 13.93 -6.29 -2.91
C GLY A 27 12.52 -6.17 -3.48
N LEU A 28 11.84 -5.03 -3.36
CA LEU A 28 10.53 -4.83 -4.00
C LEU A 28 10.62 -4.97 -5.54
N GLY A 29 11.77 -4.66 -6.14
CA GLY A 29 12.06 -4.91 -7.56
C GLY A 29 12.43 -6.36 -7.92
N HIS A 30 12.74 -7.21 -6.95
CA HIS A 30 13.20 -8.60 -7.15
C HIS A 30 12.08 -9.64 -7.04
N TYR A 31 10.83 -9.23 -7.23
CA TYR A 31 9.71 -10.16 -7.21
C TYR A 31 9.64 -10.97 -8.52
N GLU A 32 9.93 -12.27 -8.44
CA GLU A 32 9.91 -13.20 -9.58
C GLU A 32 8.61 -14.04 -9.67
N GLY A 33 7.71 -13.87 -8.70
CA GLY A 33 6.44 -14.61 -8.67
C GLY A 33 5.44 -14.11 -9.72
N ARG A 34 4.50 -14.96 -10.13
CA ARG A 34 3.52 -14.65 -11.21
C ARG A 34 2.10 -14.35 -10.71
N GLY A 35 1.91 -14.27 -9.40
CA GLY A 35 0.59 -14.10 -8.78
C GLY A 35 0.42 -12.77 -8.08
N TRP A 36 -0.76 -12.18 -8.19
CA TRP A 36 -1.15 -10.97 -7.45
C TRP A 36 -1.03 -11.15 -5.93
N ARG A 37 -1.45 -12.32 -5.41
CA ARG A 37 -1.34 -12.62 -3.98
C ARG A 37 0.11 -12.69 -3.50
N GLY A 38 0.99 -13.31 -4.31
CA GLY A 38 2.42 -13.39 -4.00
C GLY A 38 3.07 -12.02 -4.00
N PHE A 39 2.71 -11.19 -4.99
CA PHE A 39 3.20 -9.81 -5.09
C PHE A 39 2.80 -8.99 -3.85
N HIS A 40 1.55 -9.09 -3.40
CA HIS A 40 1.10 -8.38 -2.21
C HIS A 40 1.83 -8.80 -0.94
N HIS A 41 2.09 -10.09 -0.74
CA HIS A 41 2.85 -10.56 0.42
C HIS A 41 4.30 -10.05 0.37
N HIS A 42 4.91 -10.11 -0.82
CA HIS A 42 6.25 -9.58 -1.05
C HIS A 42 6.33 -8.07 -0.78
N ALA A 43 5.40 -7.30 -1.35
CA ALA A 43 5.33 -5.86 -1.14
C ALA A 43 5.09 -5.50 0.32
N ALA A 44 4.19 -6.20 1.02
CA ALA A 44 3.95 -5.98 2.45
C ALA A 44 5.20 -6.23 3.30
N LEU A 45 5.94 -7.31 3.01
CA LEU A 45 7.20 -7.61 3.70
C LEU A 45 8.28 -6.55 3.41
N ALA A 46 8.41 -6.10 2.16
CA ALA A 46 9.34 -5.04 1.80
C ALA A 46 9.03 -3.70 2.50
N ILE A 47 7.73 -3.32 2.60
CA ILE A 47 7.29 -2.12 3.33
C ILE A 47 7.57 -2.27 4.83
N ALA A 48 7.29 -3.45 5.42
CA ALA A 48 7.55 -3.70 6.83
C ALA A 48 9.05 -3.61 7.18
N ALA A 49 9.92 -4.16 6.33
CA ALA A 49 11.36 -4.03 6.47
C ALA A 49 11.83 -2.57 6.39
N TYR A 50 11.24 -1.78 5.47
CA TYR A 50 11.52 -0.35 5.37
C TYR A 50 11.11 0.40 6.63
N GLY A 51 9.90 0.13 7.15
CA GLY A 51 9.40 0.72 8.39
C GLY A 51 10.31 0.44 9.59
N PHE A 52 10.85 -0.79 9.69
CA PHE A 52 11.82 -1.15 10.71
C PHE A 52 13.13 -0.36 10.59
N LEU A 53 13.68 -0.23 9.39
CA LEU A 53 14.89 0.57 9.16
C LEU A 53 14.66 2.05 9.47
N LEU A 54 13.49 2.58 9.11
CA LEU A 54 13.13 3.95 9.41
C LEU A 54 12.98 4.17 10.92
N SER A 55 12.37 3.22 11.65
CA SER A 55 12.29 3.30 13.11
C SER A 55 13.66 3.24 13.78
N GLU A 56 14.56 2.38 13.31
CA GLU A 56 15.94 2.33 13.81
C GLU A 56 16.66 3.67 13.54
N ARG A 57 16.55 4.23 12.33
CA ARG A 57 17.15 5.54 11.98
C ARG A 57 16.65 6.67 12.88
N LEU A 58 15.36 6.70 13.19
CA LEU A 58 14.76 7.69 14.08
C LEU A 58 15.17 7.49 15.54
N ALA A 59 15.25 6.24 16.01
CA ALA A 59 15.68 5.91 17.38
C ALA A 59 17.17 6.21 17.63
N THR A 60 18.02 6.06 16.61
CA THR A 60 19.47 6.21 16.76
C THR A 60 19.95 7.66 16.62
N GLY A 61 19.09 8.60 16.20
CA GLY A 61 19.38 10.03 16.13
C GLY A 61 20.66 10.44 15.38
N THR A 62 21.24 9.57 14.55
CA THR A 62 22.62 9.71 14.07
C THR A 62 22.69 9.95 12.55
N PRO A 63 23.59 10.86 12.11
CA PRO A 63 23.75 11.23 10.70
C PRO A 63 24.29 10.07 9.85
N VAL A 64 23.99 10.15 8.56
CA VAL A 64 24.32 9.17 7.51
C VAL A 64 25.79 8.73 7.59
N GLY A 65 26.04 7.47 7.95
CA GLY A 65 27.39 6.87 7.96
C GLY A 65 27.73 5.97 9.16
N ALA A 66 26.90 5.93 10.21
CA ALA A 66 27.17 5.06 11.35
C ALA A 66 26.90 3.58 11.00
N LYS A 67 27.96 2.79 10.76
CA LYS A 67 27.86 1.32 10.84
C LYS A 67 27.51 0.95 12.28
N LYS A 68 26.41 0.24 12.49
CA LYS A 68 26.20 -0.70 13.61
C LYS A 68 24.85 -1.40 13.43
N THR A 69 24.89 -2.60 12.86
CA THR A 69 23.85 -3.60 13.15
C THR A 69 23.82 -3.73 14.68
N SER A 70 22.78 -3.22 15.32
CA SER A 70 22.69 -3.26 16.78
C SER A 70 22.69 -4.74 17.20
N GLN A 71 23.47 -5.11 18.22
CA GLN A 71 23.45 -6.47 18.75
C GLN A 71 22.03 -6.87 19.23
N HIS A 72 21.19 -5.88 19.53
CA HIS A 72 19.77 -6.04 19.82
C HIS A 72 18.92 -6.52 18.63
N ALA A 73 19.25 -6.18 17.38
CA ALA A 73 18.54 -6.69 16.22
C ALA A 73 18.70 -8.21 16.05
N ARG A 74 19.82 -8.79 16.53
CA ARG A 74 20.02 -10.25 16.58
C ARG A 74 19.17 -10.95 17.65
N HIS A 75 18.59 -10.17 18.56
CA HIS A 75 17.78 -10.65 19.68
C HIS A 75 16.38 -10.03 19.67
N LEU A 76 15.85 -9.70 18.49
CA LEU A 76 14.42 -9.55 18.31
C LEU A 76 13.78 -10.91 18.62
N GLN A 77 13.05 -10.98 19.75
CA GLN A 77 12.19 -12.11 20.02
C GLN A 77 11.12 -12.15 18.95
N PHE A 78 11.35 -12.93 17.89
CA PHE A 78 10.29 -13.25 16.95
C PHE A 78 9.23 -14.01 17.74
N PRO A 79 7.97 -13.56 17.72
CA PRO A 79 6.90 -14.30 18.37
C PRO A 79 6.91 -15.70 17.76
N THR A 80 7.16 -16.71 18.59
CA THR A 80 7.05 -18.09 18.14
C THR A 80 5.58 -18.31 17.82
N ILE A 81 5.26 -18.50 16.54
CA ILE A 81 3.89 -18.77 16.09
C ILE A 81 3.51 -20.16 16.63
N ARG A 82 2.98 -20.19 17.85
CA ARG A 82 2.51 -21.40 18.55
C ARG A 82 1.11 -21.81 18.11
N LEU A 83 0.35 -20.86 17.56
CA LEU A 83 -0.99 -21.10 17.02
C LEU A 83 -0.86 -21.43 15.54
N ARG A 84 -1.19 -22.67 15.15
CA ARG A 84 -1.79 -22.91 13.83
C ARG A 84 -3.14 -22.19 13.84
N GLY A 85 -3.12 -20.86 13.65
CA GLY A 85 -4.35 -20.13 13.39
C GLY A 85 -5.02 -20.78 12.20
N GLU A 86 -6.32 -21.07 12.32
CA GLU A 86 -7.07 -21.57 11.18
C GLU A 86 -6.81 -20.65 9.99
N ILE A 87 -6.46 -21.22 8.84
CA ILE A 87 -6.36 -20.47 7.60
C ILE A 87 -7.77 -20.01 7.26
N ARG A 88 -8.21 -18.88 7.83
CA ARG A 88 -9.38 -18.17 7.34
C ARG A 88 -8.98 -17.70 5.96
N ARG A 89 -9.43 -18.45 4.94
CA ARG A 89 -9.29 -18.03 3.54
C ARG A 89 -9.73 -16.57 3.49
N ALA A 90 -8.85 -15.69 2.99
CA ALA A 90 -9.17 -14.29 2.78
C ALA A 90 -10.56 -14.22 2.14
N GLN A 91 -11.53 -13.68 2.89
CA GLN A 91 -12.91 -13.66 2.48
C GLN A 91 -12.99 -12.75 1.25
N ARG A 92 -13.10 -13.35 0.07
CA ARG A 92 -12.99 -12.66 -1.23
C ARG A 92 -14.17 -11.73 -1.53
N ARG A 93 -15.17 -11.69 -0.66
CA ARG A 93 -16.37 -10.86 -0.78
C ARG A 93 -16.68 -10.25 0.59
N THR A 94 -16.21 -9.04 0.79
CA THR A 94 -16.68 -8.10 1.81
C THR A 94 -17.39 -6.96 1.09
N ALA A 95 -18.45 -6.42 1.70
CA ALA A 95 -19.24 -5.34 1.10
C ALA A 95 -18.38 -4.14 0.67
N ASP A 96 -17.30 -3.89 1.42
CA ASP A 96 -16.38 -2.76 1.18
C ASP A 96 -15.18 -3.13 0.29
N SER A 97 -15.21 -4.28 -0.39
CA SER A 97 -14.14 -4.65 -1.32
C SER A 97 -14.22 -3.79 -2.58
N ILE A 98 -13.05 -3.39 -3.10
CA ILE A 98 -12.93 -2.54 -4.31
C ILE A 98 -13.75 -3.11 -5.49
N ALA A 99 -13.83 -4.43 -5.63
CA ALA A 99 -14.60 -5.08 -6.68
C ALA A 99 -16.12 -4.85 -6.54
N ILE A 100 -16.65 -4.89 -5.30
CA ILE A 100 -18.06 -4.62 -5.01
C ILE A 100 -18.34 -3.14 -5.17
N ILE A 101 -17.51 -2.26 -4.59
CA ILE A 101 -17.65 -0.80 -4.73
C ILE A 101 -17.68 -0.41 -6.22
N ARG A 102 -16.79 -0.99 -7.04
CA ARG A 102 -16.77 -0.74 -8.48
C ARG A 102 -18.05 -1.21 -9.18
N TYR A 103 -18.52 -2.41 -8.85
CA TYR A 103 -19.76 -2.97 -9.42
C TYR A 103 -20.99 -2.12 -9.07
N GLU A 104 -21.14 -1.75 -7.80
CA GLU A 104 -22.22 -0.89 -7.31
C GLU A 104 -22.20 0.49 -7.98
N LEU A 105 -21.01 1.09 -8.12
CA LEU A 105 -20.86 2.36 -8.82
C LEU A 105 -21.26 2.24 -10.29
N THR A 106 -20.86 1.16 -10.97
CA THR A 106 -21.25 0.91 -12.36
C THR A 106 -22.76 0.76 -12.51
N LEU A 107 -23.42 0.00 -11.64
CA LEU A 107 -24.88 -0.17 -11.69
C LEU A 107 -25.62 1.15 -11.46
N ARG A 108 -25.15 1.97 -10.51
CA ARG A 108 -25.74 3.29 -10.25
C ARG A 108 -25.59 4.22 -11.44
N LEU A 109 -24.40 4.27 -12.06
CA LEU A 109 -24.16 5.07 -13.25
C LEU A 109 -25.04 4.63 -14.43
N VAL A 110 -25.19 3.32 -14.66
CA VAL A 110 -26.06 2.81 -15.72
C VAL A 110 -27.53 3.17 -15.46
N ALA A 111 -28.00 3.02 -14.22
CA ALA A 111 -29.38 3.39 -13.86
C ALA A 111 -29.64 4.89 -14.01
N GLU A 112 -28.68 5.74 -13.67
CA GLU A 112 -28.77 7.19 -13.81
C GLU A 112 -28.76 7.63 -15.28
N LEU A 113 -27.98 6.94 -16.13
CA LEU A 113 -27.94 7.15 -17.58
C LEU A 113 -29.21 6.64 -18.28
N ASP A 114 -29.79 5.51 -17.85
CA ASP A 114 -31.06 4.98 -18.40
C ASP A 114 -32.25 5.88 -18.04
N VAL A 115 -32.28 6.43 -16.82
CA VAL A 115 -33.28 7.44 -16.43
C VAL A 115 -33.15 8.71 -17.27
N PHE A 116 -31.93 9.11 -17.62
CA PHE A 116 -31.68 10.26 -18.49
C PHE A 116 -32.14 10.00 -19.94
N VAL A 117 -31.89 8.81 -20.49
CA VAL A 117 -32.30 8.44 -21.86
C VAL A 117 -33.83 8.32 -22.00
N LEU A 118 -34.54 7.96 -20.93
CA LEU A 118 -36.01 7.91 -20.92
C LEU A 118 -36.68 9.27 -20.58
N SER A 119 -35.89 10.31 -20.27
CA SER A 119 -36.38 11.65 -19.87
C SER A 119 -36.46 12.65 -21.02
N GLU A 120 -36.20 12.26 -22.28
CA GLU A 120 -36.35 13.14 -23.45
C GLU A 120 -37.57 12.73 -24.31
N PRO A 121 -38.81 13.12 -23.94
CA PRO A 121 -39.97 12.95 -24.79
C PRO A 121 -40.04 14.11 -25.79
N GLY A 122 -39.34 14.01 -26.92
CA GLY A 122 -39.40 15.11 -27.89
C GLY A 122 -38.55 15.01 -29.14
N MET A 123 -38.55 13.87 -29.83
CA MET A 123 -38.08 13.84 -31.22
C MET A 123 -39.13 13.13 -32.09
N THR A 124 -40.18 13.86 -32.42
CA THR A 124 -41.10 13.52 -33.52
C THR A 124 -40.46 13.95 -34.83
N PHE A 125 -40.27 13.00 -35.74
CA PHE A 125 -39.94 13.23 -37.15
C PHE A 125 -41.08 13.95 -37.88
#